data_AF-A0A1G3H5T2-F1
#
_entry.id   AF-A0A1G3H5T2-F1
#
_cell.length_a   1.000
_cell.length_b   1.000
_cell.length_c   1.000
_cell.angle_alpha   90.00
_cell.angle_beta   90.00
_cell.angle_gamma   90.00
#
_symmetry.space_group_name_H-M   'P 1'
#
loop_
_entity.id
_entity.type
_entity.pdbx_description
1 polymer ?
#
loop_
_entity_poly.entity_id
_entity_poly.type
_entity_poly.pdbx_seq_one_letter_code
_entity_poly.pdbx_strand_id
1 'polypeptide(L)' 'MTAIDIAEMPVSEKLKLMEALWDSLCVRKDGGFESPAWHEQALKEAEGDLAAGTARFVDWADAKEQLRGHGQV' A
#
# COMPACT_ATOMS: atom_id res chain seq x y z
N MET A 1 5.46 -11.16 24.97
CA MET A 1 4.73 -11.04 23.68
C MET A 1 3.96 -12.32 23.48
N THR A 2 2.64 -12.25 23.45
CA THR A 2 1.80 -13.39 23.05
C THR A 2 1.84 -13.47 21.53
N ALA A 3 2.30 -14.60 21.00
CA ALA A 3 2.16 -14.87 19.57
C ALA A 3 0.68 -15.10 19.28
N ILE A 4 0.04 -14.18 18.56
CA ILE A 4 -1.29 -14.40 18.02
C ILE A 4 -1.09 -15.28 16.79
N ASP A 5 -1.67 -16.48 16.81
CA ASP A 5 -1.70 -17.32 15.62
C ASP A 5 -2.77 -16.80 14.66
N ILE A 6 -2.35 -15.85 13.82
CA ILE A 6 -3.22 -15.24 12.81
C ILE A 6 -3.69 -16.32 11.83
N ALA A 7 -2.93 -17.39 11.58
CA ALA A 7 -3.29 -18.38 10.56
C ALA A 7 -4.60 -19.10 10.91
N GLU A 8 -4.79 -19.43 12.19
CA GLU A 8 -5.95 -20.18 12.70
C GLU A 8 -7.22 -19.33 12.87
N MET A 9 -7.12 -18.01 12.75
CA MET A 9 -8.27 -17.12 12.94
C MET A 9 -9.32 -17.26 11.81
N PRO A 10 -10.62 -17.23 12.13
CA PRO A 10 -11.67 -17.01 11.14
C PRO A 10 -11.40 -15.73 10.33
N VAL A 11 -11.79 -15.73 9.05
CA VAL A 11 -11.57 -14.58 8.15
C VAL A 11 -12.14 -13.28 8.71
N SER A 12 -13.31 -13.33 9.34
CA SER A 12 -13.95 -12.17 9.96
C SER A 12 -13.13 -11.57 11.10
N GLU A 13 -12.44 -12.40 11.87
CA GLU A 13 -11.58 -11.94 12.96
C GLU A 13 -10.25 -11.39 12.43
N LYS A 14 -9.69 -12.01 11.38
CA LYS A 14 -8.51 -11.48 10.67
C LYS A 14 -8.77 -10.07 10.15
N LEU A 15 -9.94 -9.84 9.55
CA LEU A 15 -10.32 -8.53 9.02
C LEU A 15 -10.47 -7.48 10.14
N LYS A 16 -11.15 -7.83 11.23
CA LYS A 16 -11.26 -6.93 12.41
C LYS A 16 -9.90 -6.61 13.03
N LEU A 17 -9.02 -7.60 13.11
CA LEU A 17 -7.65 -7.40 13.60
C LEU A 17 -6.87 -6.48 12.66
N MET A 18 -6.98 -6.68 11.35
CA MET A 18 -6.36 -5.81 10.35
C MET A 18 -6.85 -4.36 10.46
N GLU A 19 -8.16 -4.14 10.62
CA GLU A 19 -8.74 -2.81 10.83
C GLU A 19 -8.23 -2.17 12.12
N ALA A 20 -8.26 -2.89 13.24
CA ALA A 20 -7.77 -2.37 14.52
C ALA A 20 -6.27 -2.06 14.51
N LEU A 21 -5.47 -2.88 13.81
CA LEU A 21 -4.05 -2.62 13.58
C LEU A 21 -3.86 -1.37 12.72
N TRP A 22 -4.61 -1.24 11.64
CA TRP A 22 -4.53 -0.09 10.74
C TRP A 22 -4.91 1.21 11.45
N ASP A 23 -6.02 1.23 12.18
CA ASP A 23 -6.44 2.37 13.00
C ASP A 23 -5.39 2.73 14.04
N SER A 24 -4.80 1.72 14.70
CA SER A 24 -3.69 1.94 15.64
C SER A 24 -2.50 2.62 14.97
N LEU A 25 -2.12 2.22 13.75
CA LEU A 25 -1.00 2.80 13.00
C LEU A 25 -1.31 4.22 12.52
N CYS A 26 -2.56 4.53 12.18
CA CYS A 26 -2.97 5.86 11.73
C CYS A 26 -3.18 6.86 12.87
N VAL A 27 -3.71 6.41 14.01
CA VAL A 27 -4.07 7.27 15.15
C VAL A 27 -2.86 7.57 16.04
N ARG A 28 -1.94 6.61 16.22
CA ARG A 28 -0.71 6.81 17.00
C ARG A 28 0.42 7.35 16.14
N LYS A 29 0.69 8.65 16.26
CA LYS A 29 1.93 9.29 15.76
C LYS A 29 3.13 9.11 16.71
N ASP A 30 2.97 8.32 17.76
CA ASP A 30 4.00 8.00 18.75
C ASP A 30 5.00 7.03 18.12
N GLY A 31 5.98 7.61 17.42
CA GLY A 31 7.06 6.89 16.73
C GLY A 31 7.15 7.19 15.24
N GLY A 32 6.83 8.44 14.83
CA GLY A 32 7.01 9.02 13.49
C GLY A 32 7.84 8.15 12.54
N PHE A 33 7.15 7.31 11.78
CA PHE A 33 7.76 6.61 10.67
C PHE A 33 8.09 7.66 9.62
N GLU A 34 9.34 8.14 9.65
CA GLU A 34 9.86 9.05 8.64
C GLU A 34 9.83 8.31 7.31
N SER A 35 9.22 8.94 6.31
CA SER A 35 9.29 8.41 4.96
C SER A 35 10.76 8.25 4.56
N PRO A 36 11.14 7.17 3.86
CA PRO A 36 12.50 7.02 3.36
C PRO A 36 12.91 8.25 2.53
N ALA A 37 14.20 8.61 2.57
CA ALA A 37 14.70 9.80 1.88
C ALA A 37 14.42 9.80 0.35
N TRP A 38 14.28 8.63 -0.26
CA TRP A 38 13.95 8.51 -1.68
C TRP A 38 12.48 8.82 -2.00
N HIS A 39 11.58 8.78 -1.00
CA HIS A 39 10.14 8.87 -1.22
C HIS A 39 9.72 10.22 -1.79
N GLU A 40 10.29 11.32 -1.27
CA GLU A 40 10.04 12.66 -1.80
C GLU A 40 10.49 12.78 -3.26
N GLN A 41 11.65 12.22 -3.59
CA GLN A 41 12.18 12.28 -4.95
C GLN A 41 11.32 11.48 -5.92
N ALA A 42 10.90 10.27 -5.54
CA ALA A 42 10.02 9.44 -6.35
C ALA A 42 8.65 10.11 -6.59
N LEU A 43 8.12 10.80 -5.57
CA LEU A 43 6.86 11.54 -5.70
C LEU A 43 7.01 12.70 -6.71
N LYS A 44 8.07 13.51 -6.59
CA LYS A 44 8.33 14.62 -7.53
C LYS A 44 8.52 14.14 -8.97
N GLU A 45 9.19 13.00 -9.16
CA GLU A 45 9.36 12.38 -10.47
C GLU A 45 8.01 11.97 -11.07
N ALA A 46 7.17 11.27 -10.31
CA ALA A 46 5.84 10.86 -10.74
C ALA A 46 4.92 12.06 -11.06
N GLU A 47 4.98 13.12 -10.26
CA GLU A 47 4.25 14.38 -10.53
C GLU A 47 4.75 15.07 -11.80
N GLY A 48 6.07 15.09 -12.01
CA GLY A 48 6.70 15.62 -13.22
C GLY A 48 6.29 14.86 -14.48
N ASP A 49 6.30 13.53 -14.42
CA ASP A 49 5.88 12.68 -15.54
C ASP A 49 4.39 12.83 -15.86
N LEU A 50 3.55 12.98 -14.83
CA LEU A 50 2.13 13.26 -15.03
C LEU A 50 1.92 14.61 -15.71
N ALA A 51 2.63 15.65 -15.27
CA ALA A 51 2.56 16.97 -15.88
C ALA A 51 3.11 17.00 -17.32
N ALA A 52 4.14 16.20 -17.61
CA ALA A 52 4.70 16.02 -18.94
C ALA A 52 3.84 15.12 -19.86
N GLY A 53 2.86 14.42 -19.30
CA GLY A 53 2.01 13.45 -20.03
C GLY A 53 2.71 12.13 -20.35
N THR A 54 3.89 11.88 -19.79
CA THR A 54 4.63 10.61 -19.91
C THR A 54 4.11 9.55 -18.93
N ALA A 55 3.46 9.98 -17.84
CA ALA A 55 2.63 9.14 -16.98
C ALA A 55 1.16 9.51 -17.09
N ARG A 56 0.28 8.53 -16.90
CA ARG A 56 -1.17 8.71 -16.89
C ARG A 56 -1.84 7.86 -15.83
N PHE A 57 -2.95 8.36 -15.30
CA PHE A 57 -3.85 7.51 -14.53
C PHE A 57 -4.46 6.44 -15.42
N VAL A 58 -4.65 5.25 -14.86
CA VAL A 58 -5.26 4.10 -15.49
C VAL A 58 -6.36 3.60 -14.56
N ASP A 59 -7.44 3.08 -15.13
CA ASP A 59 -8.48 2.45 -14.33
C ASP A 59 -7.89 1.26 -13.56
N TRP A 60 -8.38 1.04 -12.34
CA TRP A 60 -7.86 -0.01 -11.49
C TRP A 60 -8.10 -1.42 -12.04
N ALA A 61 -9.20 -1.64 -12.75
CA ALA A 61 -9.46 -2.91 -13.43
C ALA A 61 -8.44 -3.12 -14.55
N ASP A 62 -8.22 -2.11 -15.39
CA ASP A 62 -7.26 -2.16 -16.51
C ASP A 62 -5.82 -2.37 -16.01
N ALA A 63 -5.43 -1.69 -14.92
CA ALA A 63 -4.13 -1.86 -14.29
C ALA A 63 -3.90 -3.29 -13.82
N LYS A 64 -4.91 -3.91 -13.19
CA LYS A 64 -4.85 -5.31 -12.75
C LYS A 64 -4.70 -6.27 -13.91
N GLU A 65 -5.41 -6.04 -15.02
CA GLU A 65 -5.30 -6.86 -16.22
C GLU A 65 -3.89 -6.79 -16.82
N GLN A 66 -3.33 -5.59 -16.95
CA GLN A 66 -1.97 -5.37 -17.42
C GLN A 66 -0.96 -6.11 -16.52
N LEU A 67 -0.99 -5.89 -15.21
CA LEU A 67 -0.06 -6.52 -14.26
C LEU A 67 -0.11 -8.06 -14.30
N ARG A 68 -1.30 -8.63 -14.48
CA ARG A 68 -1.45 -10.09 -14.62
C ARG A 68 -0.93 -10.59 -15.96
N GLY A 69 -1.13 -9.85 -17.05
CA GLY A 69 -0.59 -10.16 -18.37
C GLY A 69 0.94 -10.08 -18.43
N HIS A 70 1.57 -9.21 -17.63
CA HIS A 70 3.02 -9.09 -17.52
C HIS A 70 3.69 -10.14 -16.60
N GLY A 71 2.92 -10.94 -15.86
CA GLY A 71 3.42 -12.03 -15.01
C GLY A 71 3.61 -13.37 -15.75
N GLN A 72 3.52 -13.37 -17.08
CA GLN A 72 3.54 -14.55 -17.94
C GLN A 72 4.73 -14.48 -18.92
N VAL A 73 5.95 -14.38 -18.37
CA VAL A 73 7.24 -14.63 -19.05
C VAL A 73 8.15 -15.39 -18.09
#